data_AF-A0A377CDS7-F1
#
_entry.id   AF-A0A377CDS7-F1
#
_cell.length_a   1.000
_cell.length_b   1.000
_cell.length_c   1.000
_cell.angle_alpha   90.00
_cell.angle_beta   90.00
_cell.angle_gamma   90.00
#
_symmetry.space_group_name_H-M   'P 1'
#
loop_
_entity.id
_entity.type
_entity.pdbx_description
1 polymer ?
#
loop_
_entity_poly.entity_id
_entity_poly.type
_entity_poly.pdbx_seq_one_letter_code
_entity_poly.pdbx_strand_id
1 'polypeptide(L)'
;MDDRAVNYLFKTPGGSLYHSGDSHYSNYYAKHGNEHQIDVALGSYGENPRGITDKMTSADMLRMGEALNAKVVIPSTTISGQTSRPIRKRSACCGR
;
A
#
# COMPACT_ATOMS: atom_id res chain seq x y z
N MET A 1 10.63 10.32 7.75
CA MET A 1 9.24 9.80 7.66
C MET A 1 8.95 8.89 8.85
N ASP A 2 9.99 8.28 9.38
CA ASP A 2 10.04 7.29 10.46
C ASP A 2 9.30 7.72 11.73
N ASP A 3 9.28 9.02 12.05
CA ASP A 3 8.54 9.51 13.24
C ASP A 3 7.01 9.50 13.07
N ARG A 4 6.51 9.32 11.84
CA ARG A 4 5.07 9.45 11.51
C ARG A 4 4.43 8.21 10.91
N ALA A 5 5.22 7.30 10.34
CA ALA A 5 4.71 6.13 9.64
C ALA A 5 5.57 4.91 9.93
N VAL A 6 4.92 3.82 10.34
CA VAL A 6 5.53 2.52 10.61
C VAL A 6 4.65 1.41 10.04
N ASN A 7 5.29 0.30 9.67
CA ASN A 7 4.59 -0.94 9.33
C ASN A 7 4.60 -1.86 10.56
N TYR A 8 3.54 -2.62 10.75
CA TYR A 8 3.41 -3.51 11.89
C TYR A 8 3.52 -4.97 11.48
N LEU A 9 4.23 -5.76 12.28
CA LEU A 9 4.24 -7.21 12.20
C LEU A 9 3.67 -7.79 13.50
N PHE A 10 2.44 -8.30 13.43
CA PHE A 10 1.79 -8.97 14.54
C PHE A 10 2.19 -10.45 14.52
N LYS A 11 2.70 -10.96 15.65
CA LYS A 11 3.05 -12.36 15.81
C LYS A 11 2.14 -13.00 16.83
N THR A 12 1.49 -14.09 16.43
CA THR A 12 0.63 -14.89 17.29
C THR A 12 1.07 -16.36 17.23
N PRO A 13 0.68 -17.20 18.19
CA PRO A 13 0.96 -18.63 18.10
C PRO A 13 0.37 -19.31 16.85
N GLY A 14 -0.70 -18.74 16.24
CA GLY A 14 -1.33 -19.27 15.03
C GLY A 14 -0.73 -18.76 13.71
N GLY A 15 0.28 -17.88 13.77
CA GLY A 15 0.91 -17.27 12.60
C GLY A 15 1.13 -15.78 12.76
N SER A 16 1.57 -15.15 11.67
CA SER A 16 2.02 -13.77 11.62
C SER A 16 1.29 -12.94 10.56
N LEU A 17 0.96 -11.70 10.92
CA LEU A 17 0.23 -10.75 10.08
C LEU A 17 1.07 -9.48 9.90
N TYR A 18 1.40 -9.16 8.65
CA TYR A 18 2.10 -7.95 8.27
C TYR A 18 1.10 -6.91 7.76
N HIS A 19 1.05 -5.74 8.40
CA HIS A 19 0.19 -4.63 8.02
C HIS A 19 1.04 -3.47 7.46
N SER A 20 1.02 -3.28 6.14
CA SER A 20 1.84 -2.25 5.47
C SER A 20 1.31 -0.83 5.63
N GLY A 21 0.11 -0.65 6.20
CA GLY A 21 -0.58 0.63 6.14
C GLY A 21 -0.83 1.03 4.70
N ASP A 22 -0.60 2.30 4.39
CA ASP A 22 -0.70 2.85 3.03
C ASP A 22 0.65 3.00 2.33
N SER A 23 1.60 2.14 2.67
CA SER A 23 2.94 2.17 2.10
C SER A 23 2.93 1.85 0.60
N HIS A 24 3.64 2.67 -0.19
CA HIS A 24 3.98 2.34 -1.57
C HIS A 24 4.96 1.17 -1.65
N TYR A 25 5.18 0.67 -2.85
CA TYR A 25 6.18 -0.37 -3.07
C TYR A 25 7.59 0.12 -2.72
N SER A 26 8.33 -0.68 -1.96
CA SER A 26 9.73 -0.44 -1.65
C SER A 26 10.52 -1.74 -1.66
N ASN A 27 11.75 -1.71 -2.18
CA ASN A 27 12.65 -2.86 -2.13
C ASN A 27 12.97 -3.29 -0.69
N TYR A 28 12.75 -2.41 0.29
CA TYR A 28 12.95 -2.71 1.71
C TYR A 28 11.97 -3.77 2.25
N TYR A 29 10.89 -4.09 1.52
CA TYR A 29 10.07 -5.26 1.83
C TYR A 29 10.89 -6.56 1.81
N ALA A 30 11.90 -6.67 0.93
CA ALA A 30 12.78 -7.83 0.89
C ALA A 30 13.57 -7.99 2.20
N LYS A 31 13.97 -6.88 2.83
CA LYS A 31 14.63 -6.93 4.14
C LYS A 31 13.68 -7.52 5.19
N HIS A 32 12.45 -7.05 5.26
CA HIS A 32 11.47 -7.57 6.22
C HIS A 32 11.14 -9.05 5.98
N GLY A 33 11.02 -9.47 4.72
CA GLY A 33 10.80 -10.88 4.37
C GLY A 33 12.00 -11.80 4.63
N ASN A 34 13.22 -11.25 4.67
CA ASN A 34 14.42 -12.00 5.05
C ASN A 34 14.61 -12.08 6.58
N GLU A 35 14.25 -11.01 7.30
CA GLU A 35 14.47 -10.91 8.75
C GLU A 35 13.31 -11.50 9.58
N HIS A 36 12.14 -11.68 8.98
CA HIS A 36 10.93 -12.13 9.67
C HIS A 36 10.13 -13.15 8.87
N GLN A 37 9.57 -14.13 9.58
CA GLN A 37 8.52 -14.99 9.02
C GLN A 37 7.20 -14.21 8.98
N ILE A 38 6.59 -14.14 7.80
CA ILE A 38 5.33 -13.45 7.53
C ILE A 38 4.38 -14.44 6.84
N ASP A 39 3.24 -14.74 7.46
CA ASP A 39 2.27 -15.68 6.88
C ASP A 39 1.23 -14.94 6.03
N VAL A 40 0.71 -13.82 6.52
CA VAL A 40 -0.29 -13.00 5.83
C VAL A 40 0.22 -11.58 5.68
N ALA A 41 0.16 -11.01 4.47
CA ALA A 41 0.51 -9.63 4.20
C ALA A 41 -0.71 -8.82 3.71
N LEU A 42 -0.99 -7.70 4.37
CA LEU A 42 -2.02 -6.74 3.97
C LEU A 42 -1.35 -5.57 3.25
N GLY A 43 -1.76 -5.34 2.00
CA GLY A 43 -1.24 -4.25 1.15
C GLY A 43 -2.35 -3.32 0.64
N SER A 44 -2.05 -2.03 0.56
CA SER A 44 -2.97 -1.03 -0.01
C SER A 44 -2.91 -1.01 -1.53
N TYR A 45 -4.01 -1.39 -2.16
CA TYR A 45 -4.17 -1.47 -3.61
C TYR A 45 -5.14 -0.40 -4.13
N GLY A 46 -5.01 -0.02 -5.40
CA GLY A 46 -5.99 0.87 -6.02
C GLY A 46 -5.59 1.33 -7.40
N GLU A 47 -6.61 1.65 -8.21
CA GLU A 47 -6.42 2.22 -9.54
C GLU A 47 -6.18 3.72 -9.42
N ASN A 48 -4.90 4.12 -9.56
CA ASN A 48 -4.52 5.50 -9.41
C ASN A 48 -4.99 6.35 -10.61
N PRO A 49 -5.58 7.54 -10.40
CA PRO A 49 -5.91 8.46 -11.49
C PRO A 49 -4.66 8.94 -12.25
N ARG A 50 -4.85 9.42 -13.49
CA ARG A 50 -3.76 9.97 -14.31
C ARG A 50 -2.99 11.07 -13.57
N GLY A 51 -1.70 10.85 -13.36
CA GLY A 51 -0.79 11.80 -12.71
C GLY A 51 -0.74 11.69 -11.18
N ILE A 52 -1.37 10.66 -10.59
CA ILE A 52 -1.37 10.38 -9.16
C ILE A 52 -0.73 9.02 -8.92
N THR A 53 0.01 8.89 -7.81
CA THR A 53 0.56 7.62 -7.34
C THR A 53 0.33 7.54 -5.83
N ASP A 54 -0.81 6.99 -5.42
CA ASP A 54 -1.26 6.95 -4.02
C ASP A 54 -1.39 5.51 -3.48
N LYS A 55 -1.60 4.53 -4.35
CA LYS A 55 -1.72 3.11 -4.00
C LYS A 55 -0.80 2.24 -4.85
N MET A 56 -0.51 1.03 -4.37
CA MET A 56 0.23 0.05 -5.15
C MET A 56 -0.59 -0.47 -6.33
N THR A 57 0.09 -0.74 -7.43
CA THR A 57 -0.50 -1.38 -8.61
C THR A 57 -0.73 -2.87 -8.36
N SER A 58 -1.45 -3.54 -9.25
CA SER A 58 -1.68 -4.99 -9.16
C SER A 58 -0.37 -5.78 -9.25
N ALA A 59 0.57 -5.33 -10.10
CA ALA A 59 1.90 -5.91 -10.21
C ALA A 59 2.73 -5.71 -8.93
N ASP A 60 2.65 -4.53 -8.32
CA ASP A 60 3.38 -4.25 -7.08
C ASP A 60 2.88 -5.08 -5.90
N MET A 61 1.59 -5.42 -5.85
CA MET A 61 1.05 -6.35 -4.84
C MET A 61 1.69 -7.74 -4.95
N LEU A 62 1.91 -8.25 -6.17
CA LEU A 62 2.59 -9.52 -6.39
C LEU A 62 4.06 -9.45 -5.98
N ARG A 63 4.75 -8.37 -6.38
CA ARG A 63 6.15 -8.12 -6.00
C ARG A 63 6.32 -7.93 -4.49
N MET A 64 5.33 -7.36 -3.81
CA MET A 64 5.34 -7.23 -2.35
C MET A 64 5.19 -8.60 -1.69
N GLY A 65 4.29 -9.45 -2.20
CA GLY A 65 4.14 -10.83 -1.73
C GLY A 65 5.42 -11.63 -1.85
N GLU A 66 6.07 -11.55 -3.01
CA GLU A 66 7.38 -12.18 -3.26
C GLU A 66 8.45 -11.63 -2.32
N ALA A 67 8.58 -10.30 -2.22
CA ALA A 67 9.61 -9.68 -1.37
C ALA A 67 9.42 -9.99 0.13
N LEU A 68 8.17 -10.07 0.61
CA LEU A 68 7.87 -10.41 2.00
C LEU A 68 7.93 -11.92 2.29
N ASN A 69 8.11 -12.77 1.28
CA ASN A 69 7.97 -14.23 1.37
C ASN A 69 6.63 -14.65 2.04
N ALA A 70 5.56 -13.89 1.77
CA ALA A 70 4.27 -14.11 2.41
C ALA A 70 3.54 -15.31 1.78
N LYS A 71 2.84 -16.10 2.60
CA LYS A 71 2.02 -17.23 2.11
C LYS A 71 0.72 -16.74 1.49
N VAL A 72 0.14 -15.68 2.04
CA VAL A 72 -1.11 -15.08 1.58
C VAL A 72 -0.94 -13.57 1.49
N VAL A 73 -1.37 -12.98 0.37
CA VAL A 73 -1.42 -11.53 0.17
C VAL A 73 -2.88 -11.12 0.04
N ILE A 74 -3.32 -10.17 0.87
CA ILE A 74 -4.69 -9.65 0.88
C ILE A 74 -4.66 -8.14 0.57
N PRO A 75 -5.29 -7.69 -0.53
CA PRO A 75 -5.49 -6.26 -0.76
C PRO A 75 -6.54 -5.72 0.23
N SER A 76 -6.16 -4.78 1.09
CA SER A 76 -7.04 -4.25 2.16
C SER A 76 -7.72 -2.93 1.79
N THR A 77 -7.05 -2.11 0.98
CA THR A 77 -7.64 -0.89 0.40
C THR A 77 -7.91 -1.19 -1.07
N THR A 78 -9.14 -0.95 -1.53
CA THR A 78 -9.45 -0.79 -2.95
C THR A 78 -10.15 0.54 -3.05
N ILE A 79 -9.61 1.48 -3.82
CA ILE A 79 -10.27 2.75 -4.09
C ILE A 79 -11.55 2.46 -4.90
N SER A 80 -12.66 2.21 -4.21
CA SER A 80 -14.01 2.19 -4.80
C SER A 80 -14.64 3.60 -4.85
N GLY A 81 -13.91 4.64 -4.42
CA GLY A 81 -14.48 5.96 -4.12
C GLY A 81 -13.80 7.21 -4.70
N GLN A 82 -12.72 7.12 -5.49
CA GLN A 82 -12.09 8.31 -6.09
C GLN A 82 -12.31 8.50 -7.59
N THR A 83 -12.98 7.57 -8.29
CA THR A 83 -13.26 7.70 -9.74
C THR A 83 -14.49 8.55 -10.10
N SER A 84 -15.09 9.31 -9.16
CA SER A 84 -16.27 10.13 -9.49
C SER A 84 -16.37 11.50 -8.82
N ARG A 85 -15.31 12.06 -8.22
CA ARG A 85 -15.31 13.50 -7.95
C ARG A 85 -14.83 14.22 -9.21
N PRO A 86 -15.71 14.88 -9.98
CA PRO A 86 -15.26 15.69 -11.10
C PRO A 86 -14.26 16.70 -10.55
N ILE A 87 -13.10 16.79 -11.21
CA ILE A 87 -12.17 17.91 -11.04
C ILE A 87 -12.98 19.16 -11.39
N ARG A 88 -13.62 19.79 -10.40
CA ARG A 88 -14.11 21.15 -10.56
C ARG A 88 -12.84 21.96 -10.78
N LYS A 89 -12.60 22.32 -12.05
CA LYS A 89 -11.73 23.44 -12.42
C LYS A 89 -12.21 24.65 -11.60
N ARG A 90 -11.63 24.88 -10.42
CA ARG A 90 -11.64 26.20 -9.82
C ARG A 90 -10.69 27.01 -10.68
N SER A 91 -11.24 27.55 -11.76
CA SER A 91 -10.63 28.69 -12.44
C SER A 91 -10.62 29.80 -11.41
N ALA A 92 -9.50 29.97 -10.71
CA ALA A 92 -9.23 31.20 -10.01
C ALA A 92 -8.97 32.23 -11.10
N CYS A 93 -10.05 32.87 -11.55
CA CYS A 93 -9.97 34.12 -12.27
C CYS A 93 -9.28 35.09 -11.32
N CYS A 94 -7.96 35.28 -11.49
CA CYS A 94 -7.22 36.33 -10.83
C CYS A 94 -7.72 37.63 -11.45
N GLY A 95 -8.70 38.23 -10.76
CA GLY A 95 -9.18 39.58 -11.02
C GLY A 95 -8.12 40.59 -10.62
N ARG A 96 -8.11 41.68 -11.37
CA ARG A 96 -7.30 42.90 -11.27
C ARG A 96 -7.20 43.46 -9.85
#